data_AF-A0A6I1W784-F1
#
_entry.id   AF-A0A6I1W784-F1
#
_cell.length_a   1.000
_cell.length_b   1.000
_cell.length_c   1.000
_cell.angle_alpha   90.00
_cell.angle_beta   90.00
_cell.angle_gamma   90.00
#
_symmetry.space_group_name_H-M   'P 1'
#
loop_
_entity.id
_entity.type
_entity.pdbx_description
1 polymer ?
#
loop_
_entity_poly.entity_id
_entity_poly.type
_entity_poly.pdbx_seq_one_letter_code
_entity_poly.pdbx_strand_id
1 'polypeptide(L)'
;VWEASVRATHDFLPDSYIVLLRQLVISQYLDAVMLICCKDPSSKRIAGFAGVAAGKVEMLFIHPDYRGQGVGKCLLLFAINELNAERLDV
;
A
#
# COMPACT_ATOMS: atom_id res chain seq x y z
N VAL A 1 -2.31 7.92 0.69
CA VAL A 1 -1.85 6.77 1.50
C VAL A 1 -0.39 6.46 1.25
N TRP A 2 0.00 6.06 0.03
CA TRP A 2 1.40 5.76 -0.32
C TRP A 2 2.37 6.85 0.12
N GLU A 3 2.16 8.08 -0.36
CA GLU A 3 3.07 9.20 -0.06
C GLU A 3 3.17 9.48 1.44
N ALA A 4 2.04 9.54 2.14
CA ALA A 4 2.02 9.76 3.59
C ALA A 4 2.80 8.66 4.32
N SER A 5 2.70 7.42 3.86
CA SER A 5 3.46 6.30 4.41
C SER A 5 4.97 6.45 4.16
N VAL A 6 5.35 6.79 2.93
CA VAL A 6 6.76 7.00 2.52
C VAL A 6 7.38 8.14 3.30
N ARG A 7 6.72 9.31 3.36
CA ARG A 7 7.19 10.47 4.13
C ARG A 7 7.36 10.18 5.62
N ALA A 8 6.60 9.23 6.15
CA ALA A 8 6.67 8.84 7.56
C ALA A 8 7.72 7.75 7.87
N THR A 9 8.37 7.15 6.88
CA THR A 9 9.39 6.09 7.11
C THR A 9 10.69 6.30 6.35
N HIS A 10 10.69 7.13 5.31
CA HIS A 10 11.83 7.40 4.44
C HIS A 10 12.14 8.89 4.46
N ASP A 11 12.46 9.41 5.64
CA ASP A 11 12.85 10.80 5.88
C ASP A 11 14.12 11.23 5.11
N PHE A 12 14.92 10.25 4.71
CA PHE A 12 16.10 10.43 3.86
C PHE A 12 15.79 10.76 2.38
N LEU A 13 14.55 10.57 1.91
CA LEU A 13 14.20 10.84 0.51
C LEU A 13 13.93 12.34 0.30
N PRO A 14 14.57 12.99 -0.69
CA PRO A 14 14.26 14.36 -1.04
C PRO A 14 12.82 14.53 -1.54
N ASP A 15 12.22 15.67 -1.22
CA ASP A 15 10.85 16.00 -1.64
C ASP A 15 10.64 15.91 -3.15
N SER A 16 11.62 16.36 -3.94
CA SER A 16 11.60 16.26 -5.41
C SER A 16 11.51 14.82 -5.90
N TYR A 17 12.16 13.89 -5.21
CA TYR A 17 12.12 12.47 -5.55
C TYR A 17 10.78 11.83 -5.19
N ILE A 18 10.18 12.23 -4.07
CA ILE A 18 8.82 11.79 -3.69
C ILE A 18 7.80 12.24 -4.74
N VAL A 19 7.93 13.48 -5.26
CA VAL A 19 7.06 13.97 -6.34
C VAL A 19 7.21 13.14 -7.62
N LEU A 20 8.45 12.79 -8.01
CA LEU A 20 8.72 11.93 -9.16
C LEU A 20 8.07 10.54 -8.99
N LEU A 21 8.34 9.89 -7.86
CA LEU A 21 7.78 8.58 -7.53
C LEU A 21 6.26 8.60 -7.49
N ARG A 22 5.64 9.67 -6.95
CA ARG A 22 4.19 9.84 -6.93
C ARG A 22 3.60 9.75 -8.34
N GLN A 23 4.23 10.41 -9.32
CA GLN A 23 3.77 10.37 -10.71
C GLN A 23 3.86 8.97 -11.29
N LEU A 24 4.94 8.22 -11.01
CA LEU A 24 5.10 6.84 -11.45
C LEU A 24 4.07 5.90 -10.80
N VAL A 25 3.81 6.06 -9.51
CA VAL A 25 2.79 5.29 -8.79
C VAL A 25 1.44 5.48 -9.45
N ILE A 26 1.03 6.74 -9.68
CA ILE A 26 -0.29 7.05 -10.27
C ILE A 26 -0.40 6.58 -11.72
N SER A 27 0.64 6.77 -12.54
CA SER A 27 0.56 6.55 -13.99
C SER A 27 0.91 5.14 -14.45
N GLN A 28 1.60 4.35 -13.63
CA GLN A 28 2.12 3.05 -14.05
C GLN A 28 1.85 1.97 -13.01
N TYR A 29 2.24 2.21 -11.76
CA TYR A 29 2.32 1.08 -10.83
C TYR A 29 0.96 0.65 -10.27
N LEU A 30 0.04 1.59 -10.05
CA LEU A 30 -1.31 1.25 -9.59
C LEU A 30 -2.08 0.44 -10.64
N ASP A 31 -1.90 0.74 -11.93
CA ASP A 31 -2.59 0.03 -13.02
C ASP A 31 -1.99 -1.36 -13.30
N ALA A 32 -0.74 -1.59 -12.90
CA ALA A 32 -0.03 -2.85 -13.13
C ALA A 32 -0.38 -3.96 -12.12
N VAL A 33 -1.18 -3.68 -11.09
CA VAL A 33 -1.46 -4.61 -9.98
C VAL A 33 -2.95 -4.69 -9.69
N MET A 34 -3.41 -5.82 -9.16
CA MET A 34 -4.73 -5.91 -8.53
C MET A 34 -4.71 -5.16 -7.20
N LEU A 35 -5.42 -4.04 -7.14
CA LEU A 35 -5.48 -3.21 -5.95
C LEU A 35 -6.60 -3.63 -4.99
N ILE A 36 -6.23 -3.83 -3.74
CA ILE A 36 -7.15 -4.00 -2.62
C ILE A 36 -6.90 -2.91 -1.58
N CYS A 37 -7.95 -2.49 -0.89
CA CYS A 37 -7.83 -1.47 0.16
C CYS A 37 -8.63 -1.82 1.41
N CYS A 38 -8.14 -1.34 2.54
CA CYS A 38 -8.84 -1.38 3.81
C CYS A 38 -9.42 0.01 4.07
N LYS A 39 -10.73 0.07 4.31
CA LYS A 39 -11.42 1.32 4.66
C LYS A 39 -11.75 1.31 6.14
N ASP A 40 -11.52 2.44 6.79
CA ASP A 40 -11.97 2.68 8.15
C ASP A 40 -13.52 2.69 8.19
N PRO A 41 -14.17 1.83 8.99
CA PRO A 41 -15.63 1.71 8.99
C PRO A 41 -16.36 3.00 9.37
N SER A 42 -15.77 3.81 10.24
CA SER A 42 -16.37 5.02 10.81
C SER A 42 -16.23 6.23 9.89
N SER A 43 -15.01 6.53 9.46
CA SER A 43 -14.66 7.70 8.63
C SER A 43 -14.76 7.44 7.12
N LYS A 44 -14.88 6.17 6.71
CA LYS A 44 -14.85 5.72 5.30
C LYS A 44 -13.55 6.04 4.56
N ARG A 45 -12.52 6.53 5.26
CA ARG A 45 -11.19 6.81 4.68
C ARG A 45 -10.44 5.52 4.41
N ILE A 46 -9.54 5.56 3.42
CA ILE A 46 -8.65 4.43 3.12
C ILE A 46 -7.51 4.43 4.15
N ALA A 47 -7.48 3.40 4.99
CA ALA A 47 -6.47 3.20 6.03
C ALA A 47 -5.17 2.59 5.47
N GLY A 48 -5.29 1.79 4.40
CA GLY A 48 -4.16 1.16 3.73
C GLY A 48 -4.57 0.49 2.43
N PHE A 49 -3.61 0.16 1.58
CA PHE A 49 -3.84 -0.63 0.37
C PHE A 49 -2.70 -1.62 0.13
N ALA A 50 -3.00 -2.65 -0.64
CA ALA A 50 -2.03 -3.58 -1.17
C ALA A 50 -2.23 -3.77 -2.68
N GLY A 51 -1.13 -4.01 -3.39
CA GLY A 51 -1.12 -4.35 -4.81
C GLY A 51 -0.59 -5.76 -5.00
N VAL A 52 -1.36 -6.60 -5.68
CA VAL A 52 -0.99 -7.99 -5.96
C VAL A 52 -0.82 -8.19 -7.46
N ALA A 53 0.31 -8.75 -7.89
CA ALA A 53 0.55 -9.18 -9.26
C ALA A 53 1.22 -10.55 -9.27
N ALA A 54 0.82 -11.41 -10.20
CA ALA A 54 1.41 -12.75 -10.38
C ALA A 54 1.54 -13.57 -9.07
N GLY A 55 0.53 -13.50 -8.19
CA GLY A 55 0.55 -14.22 -6.89
C GLY A 55 1.52 -13.62 -5.86
N LYS A 56 1.92 -12.36 -6.04
CA LYS A 56 2.89 -11.67 -5.17
C LYS A 56 2.36 -10.32 -4.73
N VAL A 57 2.55 -9.99 -3.45
CA VAL A 57 2.30 -8.65 -2.93
C VAL A 57 3.48 -7.76 -3.32
N GLU A 58 3.26 -6.92 -4.33
CA GLU A 58 4.23 -5.95 -4.87
C GLU A 58 4.17 -4.62 -4.12
N MET A 59 3.05 -4.33 -3.47
CA MET A 59 2.83 -3.10 -2.72
C MET A 59 2.07 -3.36 -1.45
N LEU A 60 2.54 -2.78 -0.34
CA LEU A 60 1.80 -2.75 0.91
C LEU A 60 2.06 -1.40 1.62
N PHE A 61 1.07 -0.53 1.62
CA PHE A 61 1.18 0.80 2.23
C PHE A 61 0.03 1.07 3.20
N ILE A 62 0.39 1.43 4.43
CA ILE A 62 -0.54 1.80 5.50
C ILE A 62 -0.37 3.28 5.79
N HIS A 63 -1.47 4.01 5.89
CA HIS A 63 -1.46 5.41 6.30
C HIS A 63 -0.90 5.53 7.73
N PRO A 64 -0.01 6.50 8.03
CA PRO A 64 0.66 6.60 9.33
C PRO A 64 -0.30 6.52 10.53
N ASP A 65 -1.41 7.26 10.49
CA ASP A 65 -2.42 7.30 11.56
C ASP A 65 -3.11 5.95 11.86
N TYR A 66 -2.99 4.96 10.96
CA TYR A 66 -3.62 3.65 11.07
C TYR A 66 -2.60 2.52 11.31
N ARG A 67 -1.32 2.86 11.50
CA ARG A 67 -0.27 1.89 11.84
C ARG A 67 -0.51 1.32 13.23
N GLY A 68 -0.08 0.07 13.44
CA GLY A 68 -0.29 -0.65 14.71
C GLY A 68 -1.72 -1.14 14.96
N GLN A 69 -2.68 -0.84 14.08
CA GLN A 69 -4.10 -1.22 14.25
C GLN A 69 -4.49 -2.51 13.50
N GLY A 70 -3.51 -3.29 13.04
CA GLY A 70 -3.76 -4.55 12.31
C GLY A 70 -4.14 -4.42 10.84
N VAL A 71 -4.15 -3.20 10.27
CA VAL A 71 -4.50 -2.94 8.86
C VAL A 71 -3.64 -3.74 7.88
N GLY A 72 -2.31 -3.74 8.08
CA GLY A 72 -1.39 -4.51 7.22
C GLY A 72 -1.66 -6.00 7.25
N LYS A 73 -1.93 -6.55 8.44
CA LYS A 73 -2.29 -7.97 8.62
C LYS A 73 -3.59 -8.29 7.88
N CYS A 74 -4.60 -7.42 7.97
CA CYS A 74 -5.87 -7.59 7.26
C CYS A 74 -5.67 -7.63 5.74
N LEU A 75 -4.89 -6.68 5.20
CA LEU A 75 -4.58 -6.64 3.77
C LEU A 75 -3.82 -7.89 3.28
N LEU A 76 -2.82 -8.34 4.05
CA LEU A 76 -2.06 -9.54 3.72
C LEU A 76 -2.91 -10.80 3.77
N LEU A 77 -3.74 -10.96 4.81
CA LEU A 77 -4.65 -12.10 4.91
C LEU A 77 -5.64 -12.14 3.74
N PHE A 78 -6.16 -10.98 3.32
CA PHE A 78 -7.02 -10.92 2.13
C PHE A 78 -6.25 -11.29 0.86
N ALA A 79 -5.03 -10.77 0.69
CA ALA A 79 -4.19 -11.12 -0.46
C ALA A 79 -3.89 -12.62 -0.53
N ILE A 80 -3.61 -13.27 0.60
CA ILE A 80 -3.36 -14.72 0.67
C ILE A 80 -4.64 -15.50 0.37
N ASN A 81 -5.73 -15.21 1.08
CA ASN A 81 -6.94 -16.03 1.05
C ASN A 81 -7.78 -15.84 -0.23
N GLU A 82 -7.84 -14.62 -0.76
CA GLU A 82 -8.73 -14.26 -1.87
C GLU A 82 -7.99 -14.08 -3.19
N LEU A 83 -6.71 -13.69 -3.14
CA LEU A 83 -5.90 -13.42 -4.34
C LEU A 83 -4.78 -14.45 -4.55
N ASN A 84 -4.71 -15.49 -3.71
CA ASN A 84 -3.69 -16.54 -3.75
C ASN A 84 -2.25 -15.98 -3.78
N ALA A 85 -2.01 -14.90 -3.03
CA ALA A 85 -0.67 -14.36 -2.90
C ALA A 85 0.19 -15.29 -2.03
N GLU A 86 1.29 -15.79 -2.58
CA GLU A 86 2.20 -16.74 -1.93
C GLU A 86 3.51 -16.09 -1.48
N ARG A 87 3.81 -14.88 -1.98
CA ARG A 87 5.06 -14.17 -1.75
C ARG A 87 4.84 -12.69 -1.44
N LEU A 88 5.73 -12.13 -0.64
CA LEU A 88 5.81 -10.70 -0.32
C LEU A 88 7.26 -10.27 -0.56
N ASP A 89 7.47 -9.23 -1.37
CA ASP A 89 8.76 -8.52 -1.39
C ASP A 89 8.72 -7.37 -0.39
N VAL A 90 9.82 -7.17 0.34
CA VAL A 90 10.01 -6.09 1.33
C VAL A 90 11.26 -5.27 1.03
#